data_AF-A0A1B8VBK5-F1
#
_entry.id   AF-A0A1B8VBK5-F1
#
_cell.length_a   1.000
_cell.length_b   1.000
_cell.length_c   1.000
_cell.angle_alpha   90.00
_cell.angle_beta   90.00
_cell.angle_gamma   90.00
#
_symmetry.space_group_name_H-M   'P 1'
#
loop_
_entity.id
_entity.type
_entity.pdbx_description
1 polymer ?
#
loop_
_entity_poly.entity_id
_entity_poly.type
_entity_poly.pdbx_seq_one_letter_code
_entity_poly.pdbx_strand_id
1 'polypeptide(L)'
;MNSKSLVFSALLLTLAGCGPQGGASSALAAHPVSVPALPVIQEAVRSLYPTFNGRSAPVLAHQLCSLANGGVTAEQNSAQLKKLGIDPTSLPHQGNDAMALLVNGDTAAQAAACAAYHAVSALTPVNPEEFMRPGAATSPAALSAGGAGKTASEEASTGAAKADSNARLDNVALSRLMDLRLAQSRANADIFALIAGRLAATPGLIESDYRNRAAKMFAELAPRYLDDLKQQIPPASTRYRLNRLTAEQFSFSSDTGLSYQVSKRDGVMLTRFGQPWLGRGVILGKNYYLSMTLP
;
A
#
# COMPACT_ATOMS: atom_id res chain seq x y z
N MET A 1 -79.09 40.90 14.80
CA MET A 1 -80.06 40.77 13.70
C MET A 1 -79.34 41.01 12.38
N ASN A 2 -79.51 40.08 11.46
CA ASN A 2 -79.01 40.07 10.08
C ASN A 2 -79.35 41.37 9.33
N SER A 3 -78.49 41.81 8.40
CA SER A 3 -78.79 41.72 6.97
C SER A 3 -77.65 42.26 6.09
N LYS A 4 -77.64 41.77 4.86
CA LYS A 4 -76.63 41.82 3.79
C LYS A 4 -76.83 43.03 2.86
N SER A 5 -75.76 43.47 2.18
CA SER A 5 -75.72 43.91 0.76
C SER A 5 -74.28 44.31 0.37
N LEU A 6 -73.62 43.58 -0.55
CA LEU A 6 -73.52 43.75 -2.02
C LEU A 6 -72.52 44.86 -2.42
N VAL A 7 -71.27 44.51 -2.77
CA VAL A 7 -70.72 44.16 -4.11
C VAL A 7 -70.47 45.38 -5.01
N PHE A 8 -69.20 45.63 -5.34
CA PHE A 8 -68.67 45.87 -6.71
C PHE A 8 -67.14 46.06 -6.60
N SER A 9 -66.35 45.03 -6.93
CA SER A 9 -64.90 45.17 -7.18
C SER A 9 -64.61 44.70 -8.60
N ALA A 10 -64.14 45.66 -9.38
CA ALA A 10 -63.84 45.53 -10.79
C ALA A 10 -62.66 44.59 -11.05
N LEU A 11 -62.84 43.76 -12.06
CA LEU A 11 -61.90 42.81 -12.64
C LEU A 11 -60.90 43.58 -13.54
N LEU A 12 -59.63 43.63 -13.16
CA LEU A 12 -58.54 44.12 -14.01
C LEU A 12 -57.78 42.91 -14.58
N LEU A 13 -58.02 42.63 -15.87
CA LEU A 13 -57.25 41.68 -16.67
C LEU A 13 -55.86 42.25 -16.97
N THR A 14 -54.81 41.63 -16.45
CA THR A 14 -53.44 41.84 -16.91
C THR A 14 -53.08 40.78 -17.95
N LEU A 15 -52.77 41.23 -19.16
CA LEU A 15 -52.20 40.42 -20.23
C LEU A 15 -50.74 40.06 -19.87
N ALA A 16 -50.47 38.80 -19.58
CA ALA A 16 -49.11 38.26 -19.52
C ALA A 16 -48.68 37.82 -20.93
N GLY A 17 -47.65 38.48 -21.46
CA GLY A 17 -47.01 38.11 -22.73
C GLY A 17 -46.19 36.83 -22.61
N CYS A 18 -46.37 35.93 -23.59
CA CYS A 18 -45.50 34.77 -23.80
C CYS A 18 -44.18 35.22 -24.43
N GLY A 19 -43.10 35.24 -23.64
CA GLY A 19 -41.73 35.31 -24.16
C GLY A 19 -41.30 33.95 -24.75
N PRO A 20 -40.37 33.93 -25.71
CA PRO A 20 -39.89 32.69 -26.31
C PRO A 20 -39.18 31.86 -25.22
N GLN A 21 -39.65 30.63 -25.03
CA GLN A 21 -38.96 29.64 -24.22
C GLN A 21 -37.59 29.39 -24.85
N GLY A 22 -36.55 29.97 -24.24
CA GLY A 22 -35.19 29.58 -24.51
C GLY A 22 -35.09 28.08 -24.28
N GLY A 23 -34.89 27.33 -25.36
CA GLY A 23 -34.60 25.92 -25.29
C GLY A 23 -33.39 25.73 -24.39
N ALA A 24 -33.65 25.29 -23.17
CA ALA A 24 -32.63 24.69 -22.33
C ALA A 24 -32.14 23.48 -23.12
N SER A 25 -31.00 23.66 -23.80
CA SER A 25 -30.23 22.54 -24.31
C SER A 25 -29.99 21.65 -23.09
N SER A 26 -30.69 20.50 -23.03
CA SER A 26 -30.34 19.44 -22.11
C SER A 26 -28.94 18.99 -22.49
N ALA A 27 -27.94 19.69 -21.95
CA ALA A 27 -26.63 19.10 -21.75
C ALA A 27 -26.93 17.75 -21.10
N LEU A 28 -26.53 16.65 -21.76
CA LEU A 28 -26.60 15.33 -21.17
C LEU A 28 -26.05 15.47 -19.76
N ALA A 29 -26.90 15.32 -18.75
CA ALA A 29 -26.47 15.38 -17.37
C ALA A 29 -25.45 14.25 -17.22
N ALA A 30 -24.18 14.60 -17.07
CA ALA A 30 -23.11 13.62 -16.93
C ALA A 30 -23.48 12.74 -15.73
N HIS A 31 -23.86 11.50 -15.99
CA HIS A 31 -24.30 10.61 -14.93
C HIS A 31 -23.07 10.22 -14.10
N PRO A 32 -23.07 10.49 -12.79
CA PRO A 32 -21.93 10.15 -11.96
C PRO A 32 -21.76 8.63 -11.91
N VAL A 33 -20.53 8.17 -12.15
CA VAL A 33 -20.16 6.75 -12.02
C VAL A 33 -19.57 6.53 -10.63
N SER A 34 -20.10 5.52 -9.93
CA SER A 34 -19.57 5.11 -8.63
C SER A 34 -18.44 4.11 -8.81
N VAL A 35 -17.25 4.40 -8.28
CA VAL A 35 -16.10 3.49 -8.31
C VAL A 35 -15.49 3.27 -6.92
N PRO A 36 -14.86 2.11 -6.63
CA PRO A 36 -14.18 1.89 -5.36
C PRO A 36 -13.00 2.84 -5.15
N ALA A 37 -12.86 3.41 -3.96
CA ALA A 37 -11.77 4.36 -3.65
C ALA A 37 -10.39 3.68 -3.52
N LEU A 38 -10.35 2.42 -3.07
CA LEU A 38 -9.09 1.71 -2.80
C LEU A 38 -8.11 1.66 -3.99
N PRO A 39 -8.49 1.23 -5.21
CA PRO A 39 -7.57 1.21 -6.34
C PRO A 39 -7.02 2.60 -6.70
N VAL A 40 -7.87 3.63 -6.65
CA VAL A 40 -7.48 5.03 -6.91
C VAL A 40 -6.40 5.50 -5.91
N ILE A 41 -6.58 5.17 -4.63
CA ILE A 41 -5.60 5.51 -3.59
C ILE A 41 -4.32 4.71 -3.76
N GLN A 42 -4.39 3.41 -4.05
CA GLN A 42 -3.21 2.57 -4.25
C GLN A 42 -2.36 3.04 -5.43
N GLU A 43 -2.99 3.46 -6.53
CA GLU A 43 -2.30 4.05 -7.68
C GLU A 43 -1.65 5.39 -7.34
N ALA A 44 -2.36 6.25 -6.63
CA ALA A 44 -1.83 7.53 -6.18
C ALA A 44 -0.61 7.35 -5.27
N VAL A 45 -0.65 6.43 -4.31
CA VAL A 45 0.49 6.11 -3.45
C VAL A 45 1.64 5.51 -4.27
N ARG A 46 1.33 4.67 -5.26
CA ARG A 46 2.35 4.09 -6.14
C ARG A 46 3.04 5.13 -7.02
N SER A 47 2.37 6.22 -7.40
CA SER A 47 3.03 7.34 -8.09
C SER A 47 4.06 8.09 -7.25
N LEU A 48 4.03 7.93 -5.92
CA LEU A 48 5.01 8.51 -4.99
C LEU A 48 6.14 7.53 -4.66
N TYR A 49 6.10 6.31 -5.18
CA TYR A 49 7.11 5.30 -4.91
C TYR A 49 8.47 5.76 -5.44
N PRO A 50 9.54 5.75 -4.62
CA PRO A 50 10.84 6.25 -5.03
C PRO A 50 11.44 5.36 -6.13
N THR A 51 11.82 5.99 -7.23
CA THR A 51 12.64 5.37 -8.28
C THR A 51 13.99 6.06 -8.32
N PHE A 52 15.03 5.29 -8.58
CA PHE A 52 16.41 5.72 -8.63
C PHE A 52 16.95 5.39 -10.02
N ASN A 53 17.19 6.42 -10.84
CA ASN A 53 17.38 6.29 -12.29
C ASN A 53 16.26 5.49 -12.97
N GLY A 54 15.01 5.77 -12.59
CA GLY A 54 13.81 5.13 -13.15
C GLY A 54 13.60 3.66 -12.76
N ARG A 55 14.37 3.12 -11.79
CA ARG A 55 14.24 1.74 -11.31
C ARG A 55 13.98 1.70 -9.79
N SER A 56 13.34 0.64 -9.31
CA SER A 56 13.31 0.35 -7.87
C SER A 56 14.70 -0.11 -7.41
N ALA A 57 15.18 0.48 -6.32
CA ALA A 57 16.42 0.09 -5.68
C ALA A 57 16.18 0.01 -4.15
N PRO A 58 15.79 -1.16 -3.61
CA PRO A 58 15.45 -1.30 -2.19
C PRO A 58 16.52 -0.80 -1.22
N VAL A 59 17.80 -1.00 -1.56
CA VAL A 59 18.93 -0.51 -0.75
C VAL A 59 18.92 1.02 -0.64
N LEU A 60 18.69 1.73 -1.75
CA LEU A 60 18.60 3.20 -1.76
C LEU A 60 17.30 3.69 -1.12
N ALA A 61 16.19 2.97 -1.27
CA ALA A 61 14.95 3.27 -0.59
C ALA A 61 15.09 3.16 0.95
N HIS A 62 15.81 2.15 1.45
CA HIS A 62 16.13 2.03 2.87
C HIS A 62 17.04 3.15 3.37
N GLN A 63 18.01 3.58 2.56
CA GLN A 63 18.85 4.75 2.86
C GLN A 63 18.00 6.03 2.94
N LEU A 64 17.13 6.26 1.96
CA LEU A 64 16.19 7.38 1.93
C LEU A 64 15.27 7.38 3.16
N CYS A 65 14.75 6.22 3.55
CA CYS A 65 13.96 6.09 4.77
C CYS A 65 14.75 6.37 6.05
N SER A 66 16.05 6.05 6.07
CA SER A 66 16.91 6.36 7.21
C SER A 66 17.11 7.87 7.36
N LEU A 67 17.27 8.59 6.25
CA LEU A 67 17.27 10.06 6.21
C LEU A 67 15.93 10.64 6.69
N ALA A 68 14.82 10.16 6.12
CA ALA A 68 13.48 10.65 6.42
C ALA A 68 13.11 10.54 7.91
N ASN A 69 13.62 9.51 8.59
CA ASN A 69 13.39 9.29 10.02
C ASN A 69 14.40 10.02 10.93
N GLY A 70 15.35 10.78 10.38
CA GLY A 70 16.45 11.38 11.13
C GLY A 70 17.43 10.37 11.73
N GLY A 71 17.42 9.13 11.24
CA GLY A 71 18.29 8.06 11.72
C GLY A 71 19.74 8.16 11.24
N VAL A 72 19.99 8.97 10.20
CA VAL A 72 21.33 9.28 9.69
C VAL A 72 21.46 10.77 9.36
N THR A 73 22.65 11.33 9.57
CA THR A 73 22.97 12.71 9.15
C THR A 73 23.31 12.79 7.65
N ALA A 74 23.36 14.01 7.10
CA ALA A 74 23.77 14.23 5.71
C ALA A 74 25.19 13.71 5.42
N GLU A 75 26.10 13.84 6.38
CA GLU A 75 27.49 13.36 6.29
C GLU A 75 27.55 11.84 6.31
N GLN A 76 26.80 11.21 7.23
CA GLN A 76 26.70 9.75 7.32
C GLN A 76 26.10 9.16 6.05
N ASN A 77 25.06 9.80 5.50
CA ASN A 77 24.47 9.41 4.23
C ASN A 77 25.46 9.56 3.07
N SER A 78 26.18 10.68 2.99
CA SER A 78 27.21 10.90 1.97
C SER A 78 28.31 9.85 2.02
N ALA A 79 28.74 9.46 3.23
CA ALA A 79 29.72 8.38 3.41
C ALA A 79 29.16 7.02 2.96
N GLN A 80 27.89 6.75 3.24
CA GLN A 80 27.24 5.51 2.82
C GLN A 80 27.06 5.42 1.30
N LEU A 81 26.67 6.51 0.64
CA LEU A 81 26.59 6.58 -0.82
C LEU A 81 27.93 6.29 -1.48
N LYS A 82 29.04 6.84 -0.96
CA LYS A 82 30.39 6.54 -1.45
C LYS A 82 30.74 5.04 -1.33
N LYS A 83 30.33 4.38 -0.24
CA LYS A 83 30.51 2.92 -0.08
C LYS A 83 29.70 2.11 -1.11
N LEU A 84 28.59 2.65 -1.59
CA LEU A 84 27.78 2.08 -2.66
C LEU A 84 28.31 2.44 -4.06
N GLY A 85 29.45 3.13 -4.16
CA GLY A 85 30.03 3.57 -5.44
C GLY A 85 29.32 4.77 -6.06
N ILE A 86 28.52 5.52 -5.28
CA ILE A 86 27.79 6.70 -5.73
C ILE A 86 28.50 7.94 -5.17
N ASP A 87 28.90 8.87 -6.04
CA ASP A 87 29.47 10.15 -5.63
C ASP A 87 28.35 11.15 -5.27
N PRO A 88 28.17 11.52 -3.99
CA PRO A 88 27.10 12.43 -3.57
C PRO A 88 27.19 13.81 -4.20
N THR A 89 28.40 14.25 -4.56
CA THR A 89 28.62 15.59 -5.13
C THR A 89 28.19 15.69 -6.60
N SER A 90 28.05 14.53 -7.25
CA SER A 90 27.57 14.40 -8.62
C SER A 90 26.06 14.24 -8.73
N LEU A 91 25.37 14.01 -7.60
CA LEU A 91 23.93 13.78 -7.59
C LEU A 91 23.17 15.08 -7.83
N PRO A 92 22.07 15.04 -8.61
CA PRO A 92 21.25 16.22 -8.82
C PRO A 92 20.57 16.63 -7.51
N HIS A 93 20.54 17.92 -7.16
CA HIS A 93 19.78 18.40 -5.99
C HIS A 93 18.29 18.62 -6.29
N GLN A 94 17.88 18.52 -7.56
CA GLN A 94 16.52 18.69 -8.03
C GLN A 94 16.19 17.66 -9.11
N GLY A 95 14.94 17.23 -9.15
CA GLY A 95 14.45 16.30 -10.18
C GLY A 95 13.28 15.48 -9.67
N ASN A 96 12.63 14.79 -10.61
CA ASN A 96 11.51 13.89 -10.30
C ASN A 96 11.97 12.50 -9.81
N ASP A 97 13.27 12.20 -9.94
CA ASP A 97 13.88 10.94 -9.50
C ASP A 97 14.34 11.05 -8.04
N ALA A 98 14.21 9.96 -7.28
CA ALA A 98 14.51 9.94 -5.85
C ALA A 98 16.01 10.05 -5.54
N MET A 99 16.90 9.99 -6.54
CA MET A 99 18.31 10.32 -6.37
C MET A 99 18.50 11.72 -5.76
N ALA A 100 17.67 12.71 -6.15
CA ALA A 100 17.78 14.06 -5.59
C ALA A 100 17.42 14.13 -4.11
N LEU A 101 16.47 13.30 -3.68
CA LEU A 101 16.03 13.23 -2.29
C LEU A 101 17.13 12.69 -1.36
N LEU A 102 18.15 12.02 -1.89
CA LEU A 102 19.28 11.55 -1.09
C LEU A 102 20.21 12.69 -0.64
N VAL A 103 20.18 13.86 -1.30
CA VAL A 103 21.17 14.93 -1.05
C VAL A 103 20.57 16.34 -0.90
N ASN A 104 19.30 16.55 -1.23
CA ASN A 104 18.70 17.89 -1.25
C ASN A 104 18.16 18.40 0.10
N GLY A 105 18.06 17.55 1.12
CA GLY A 105 17.57 17.93 2.45
C GLY A 105 16.06 18.18 2.55
N ASP A 106 15.28 17.85 1.51
CA ASP A 106 13.82 17.98 1.54
C ASP A 106 13.19 16.87 2.38
N THR A 107 13.06 17.12 3.68
CA THR A 107 12.56 16.14 4.65
C THR A 107 11.10 15.76 4.40
N ALA A 108 10.28 16.66 3.87
CA ALA A 108 8.88 16.39 3.56
C ALA A 108 8.77 15.42 2.36
N ALA A 109 9.51 15.67 1.28
CA ALA A 109 9.55 14.77 0.14
C ALA A 109 10.22 13.43 0.47
N GLN A 110 11.28 13.43 1.28
CA GLN A 110 11.90 12.20 1.81
C GLN A 110 10.90 11.37 2.63
N ALA A 111 10.13 12.00 3.51
CA ALA A 111 9.09 11.33 4.30
C ALA A 111 7.99 10.75 3.39
N ALA A 112 7.50 11.52 2.42
CA ALA A 112 6.50 11.06 1.46
C ALA A 112 6.97 9.84 0.66
N ALA A 113 8.19 9.90 0.10
CA ALA A 113 8.78 8.80 -0.64
C ALA A 113 9.04 7.56 0.24
N CYS A 114 9.51 7.75 1.49
CA CYS A 114 9.69 6.66 2.43
C CYS A 114 8.36 6.00 2.83
N ALA A 115 7.34 6.80 3.14
CA ALA A 115 6.00 6.30 3.43
C ALA A 115 5.42 5.51 2.25
N ALA A 116 5.58 6.04 1.02
CA ALA A 116 5.14 5.36 -0.19
C ALA A 116 5.88 4.05 -0.43
N TYR A 117 7.20 4.01 -0.20
CA TYR A 117 7.99 2.77 -0.24
C TYR A 117 7.41 1.71 0.71
N HIS A 118 7.16 2.06 1.96
CA HIS A 118 6.58 1.12 2.93
C HIS A 118 5.14 0.70 2.55
N ALA A 119 4.31 1.63 2.11
CA ALA A 119 2.93 1.38 1.75
C ALA A 119 2.83 0.41 0.57
N VAL A 120 3.59 0.66 -0.51
CA VAL A 120 3.63 -0.20 -1.70
C VAL A 120 4.30 -1.53 -1.42
N SER A 121 5.32 -1.56 -0.56
CA SER A 121 5.97 -2.81 -0.16
C SER A 121 4.96 -3.80 0.44
N ALA A 122 4.02 -3.33 1.27
CA ALA A 122 2.96 -4.19 1.82
C ALA A 122 1.99 -4.77 0.78
N LEU A 123 1.97 -4.21 -0.43
CA LEU A 123 1.15 -4.66 -1.55
C LEU A 123 1.89 -5.61 -2.49
N THR A 124 3.16 -5.91 -2.20
CA THR A 124 4.03 -6.69 -3.10
C THR A 124 4.50 -7.98 -2.42
N PRO A 125 4.40 -9.15 -3.10
CA PRO A 125 5.03 -10.39 -2.64
C PRO A 125 6.54 -10.25 -2.48
N VAL A 126 7.15 -11.14 -1.71
CA VAL A 126 8.60 -11.17 -1.46
C VAL A 126 9.27 -12.30 -2.24
N ASN A 127 10.56 -12.16 -2.55
CA ASN A 127 11.33 -13.25 -3.13
C ASN A 127 11.69 -14.27 -2.02
N PRO A 128 11.27 -15.55 -2.12
CA PRO A 128 11.62 -16.57 -1.13
C PRO A 128 13.13 -16.78 -0.95
N GLU A 129 13.92 -16.56 -2.01
CA GLU A 129 15.37 -16.74 -1.98
C GLU A 129 16.07 -15.84 -0.95
N GLU A 130 15.49 -14.66 -0.65
CA GLU A 130 15.99 -13.73 0.37
C GLU A 130 15.99 -14.33 1.78
N PHE A 131 15.21 -15.39 2.00
CA PHE A 131 15.06 -16.06 3.29
C PHE A 131 15.71 -17.44 3.33
N MET A 132 16.36 -17.87 2.26
CA MET A 132 17.07 -19.15 2.21
C MET A 132 18.53 -18.96 2.58
N ARG A 133 19.01 -19.72 3.57
CA ARG A 133 20.42 -19.76 3.97
C ARG A 133 21.04 -21.09 3.57
N PRO A 134 22.32 -21.12 3.16
CA PRO A 134 23.05 -22.37 3.05
C PRO A 134 22.99 -23.12 4.38
N GLY A 135 22.59 -24.39 4.36
CA GLY A 135 22.63 -25.21 5.56
C GLY A 135 24.06 -25.43 5.99
N ALA A 136 24.28 -25.41 7.30
CA ALA A 136 25.52 -25.90 7.86
C ALA A 136 25.77 -27.32 7.33
N ALA A 137 26.88 -27.50 6.60
CA ALA A 137 27.33 -28.81 6.18
C ALA A 137 27.51 -29.66 7.45
N THR A 138 26.71 -30.70 7.60
CA THR A 138 27.00 -31.76 8.57
C THR A 138 28.33 -32.37 8.16
N SER A 139 29.36 -32.10 8.96
CA SER A 139 30.68 -32.73 8.81
C SER A 139 30.52 -34.27 8.80
N PRO A 140 31.22 -35.02 7.92
CA PRO A 140 31.03 -36.47 7.79
C PRO A 140 31.48 -37.32 9.00
N ALA A 141 31.80 -36.72 10.15
CA ALA A 141 32.47 -37.42 11.25
C ALA A 141 31.54 -38.14 12.25
N ALA A 142 30.24 -38.27 11.99
CA ALA A 142 29.28 -38.88 12.93
C ALA A 142 28.46 -40.06 12.35
N LEU A 143 28.98 -40.77 11.35
CA LEU A 143 28.39 -42.01 10.85
C LEU A 143 29.44 -43.13 10.83
N SER A 144 29.79 -43.62 12.02
CA SER A 144 30.36 -44.96 12.22
C SER A 144 30.11 -45.41 13.65
N ALA A 145 28.87 -45.80 13.95
CA ALA A 145 28.56 -46.71 15.04
C ALA A 145 27.19 -47.36 14.82
N GLY A 146 27.22 -48.62 14.38
CA GLY A 146 26.20 -49.62 14.73
C GLY A 146 25.10 -49.90 13.70
N GLY A 147 25.03 -51.16 13.28
CA GLY A 147 23.74 -51.82 13.03
C GLY A 147 23.54 -52.38 11.62
N ALA A 148 23.98 -53.62 11.41
CA ALA A 148 23.59 -54.44 10.28
C ALA A 148 22.08 -54.80 10.34
N GLY A 149 21.39 -54.72 9.21
CA GLY A 149 20.01 -55.22 9.06
C GLY A 149 19.50 -55.04 7.62
N LYS A 150 19.43 -56.15 6.87
CA LYS A 150 18.86 -56.26 5.51
C LYS A 150 17.33 -56.14 5.56
N THR A 151 16.71 -55.46 4.58
CA THR A 151 15.80 -56.03 3.55
C THR A 151 15.35 -54.97 2.55
N ALA A 152 15.01 -55.44 1.35
CA ALA A 152 14.84 -54.71 0.10
C ALA A 152 13.36 -54.42 -0.27
N SER A 153 13.22 -53.71 -1.39
CA SER A 153 12.04 -53.40 -2.22
C SER A 153 11.36 -52.05 -1.92
N GLU A 154 11.57 -50.96 -2.67
CA GLU A 154 11.40 -50.69 -4.12
C GLU A 154 9.94 -50.37 -4.49
N GLU A 155 9.63 -49.08 -4.65
CA GLU A 155 8.68 -48.57 -5.65
C GLU A 155 8.91 -47.07 -5.95
N ALA A 156 8.89 -46.76 -7.24
CA ALA A 156 9.31 -45.55 -7.95
C ALA A 156 8.45 -44.30 -7.63
N SER A 157 9.02 -43.13 -7.33
CA SER A 157 9.56 -42.08 -8.24
C SER A 157 8.59 -41.54 -9.29
N THR A 158 8.12 -40.29 -9.09
CA THR A 158 8.03 -39.29 -10.17
C THR A 158 8.31 -37.87 -9.65
N GLY A 159 9.55 -37.43 -9.90
CA GLY A 159 9.92 -36.12 -10.43
C GLY A 159 9.38 -34.83 -9.80
N ALA A 160 10.18 -34.21 -8.93
CA ALA A 160 10.35 -32.75 -8.90
C ALA A 160 11.69 -32.40 -8.24
N ALA A 161 12.53 -31.67 -8.99
CA ALA A 161 13.73 -30.93 -8.61
C ALA A 161 14.47 -31.35 -7.33
N LYS A 162 15.72 -31.81 -7.50
CA LYS A 162 16.75 -31.76 -6.44
C LYS A 162 16.94 -30.29 -6.02
N ALA A 163 16.13 -29.83 -5.07
CA ALA A 163 16.46 -28.68 -4.25
C ALA A 163 17.68 -29.07 -3.43
N ASP A 164 18.69 -28.21 -3.46
CA ASP A 164 19.91 -28.32 -2.68
C ASP A 164 19.54 -28.62 -1.22
N SER A 165 19.76 -29.86 -0.76
CA SER A 165 19.11 -30.47 0.41
C SER A 165 19.57 -29.88 1.75
N ASN A 166 20.28 -28.77 1.72
CA ASN A 166 20.81 -28.08 2.88
C ASN A 166 20.20 -26.68 3.06
N ALA A 167 19.44 -26.10 2.12
CA ALA A 167 18.90 -24.75 2.33
C ALA A 167 17.96 -24.69 3.56
N ARG A 168 18.26 -23.83 4.53
CA ARG A 168 17.44 -23.60 5.74
C ARG A 168 16.76 -22.23 5.66
N LEU A 169 15.49 -22.19 6.06
CA LEU A 169 14.73 -20.95 6.15
C LEU A 169 15.20 -20.08 7.33
N ASP A 170 15.50 -18.81 7.06
CA ASP A 170 15.84 -17.80 8.06
C ASP A 170 14.56 -17.33 8.79
N ASN A 171 14.15 -18.09 9.80
CA ASN A 171 12.93 -17.80 10.57
C ASN A 171 12.98 -16.44 11.29
N VAL A 172 14.17 -15.95 11.64
CA VAL A 172 14.33 -14.65 12.32
C VAL A 172 14.08 -13.52 11.33
N ALA A 173 14.69 -13.56 10.15
CA ALA A 173 14.44 -12.60 9.09
C ALA A 173 12.96 -12.63 8.65
N LEU A 174 12.40 -13.82 8.52
CA LEU A 174 11.00 -13.99 8.13
C LEU A 174 10.03 -13.44 9.19
N SER A 175 10.28 -13.68 10.47
CA SER A 175 9.44 -13.11 11.55
C SER A 175 9.45 -11.59 11.53
N ARG A 176 10.63 -10.97 11.38
CA ARG A 176 10.76 -9.51 11.26
C ARG A 176 10.02 -8.95 10.05
N LEU A 177 10.05 -9.67 8.93
CA LEU A 177 9.26 -9.30 7.76
C LEU A 177 7.76 -9.38 8.05
N MET A 178 7.29 -10.43 8.74
CA MET A 178 5.88 -10.59 9.09
C MET A 178 5.40 -9.47 10.04
N ASP A 179 6.20 -9.11 11.04
CA ASP A 179 5.96 -7.95 11.91
C ASP A 179 5.78 -6.68 11.07
N LEU A 180 6.73 -6.42 10.17
CA LEU A 180 6.71 -5.26 9.30
C LEU A 180 5.49 -5.26 8.36
N ARG A 181 5.13 -6.40 7.76
CA ARG A 181 3.96 -6.50 6.87
C ARG A 181 2.64 -6.22 7.59
N LEU A 182 2.49 -6.68 8.83
CA LEU A 182 1.31 -6.35 9.62
C LEU A 182 1.25 -4.86 9.95
N ALA A 183 2.36 -4.27 10.39
CA ALA A 183 2.41 -2.85 10.70
C ALA A 183 2.12 -1.98 9.46
N GLN A 184 2.76 -2.28 8.32
CA GLN A 184 2.51 -1.57 7.07
C GLN A 184 1.05 -1.70 6.61
N SER A 185 0.47 -2.89 6.69
CA SER A 185 -0.91 -3.13 6.23
C SER A 185 -1.94 -2.44 7.12
N ARG A 186 -1.69 -2.36 8.43
CA ARG A 186 -2.53 -1.62 9.36
C ARG A 186 -2.42 -0.11 9.13
N ALA A 187 -1.19 0.41 8.94
CA ALA A 187 -0.96 1.82 8.65
C ALA A 187 -1.61 2.22 7.31
N ASN A 188 -1.52 1.35 6.29
CA ASN A 188 -2.26 1.50 5.04
C ASN A 188 -3.76 1.58 5.28
N ALA A 189 -4.34 0.68 6.08
CA ALA A 189 -5.77 0.70 6.36
C ALA A 189 -6.23 2.01 7.01
N ASP A 190 -5.48 2.50 8.00
CA ASP A 190 -5.82 3.74 8.72
C ASP A 190 -5.69 4.98 7.82
N ILE A 191 -4.55 5.14 7.16
CA ILE A 191 -4.28 6.30 6.29
C ILE A 191 -5.18 6.28 5.05
N PHE A 192 -5.41 5.11 4.44
CA PHE A 192 -6.28 5.03 3.28
C PHE A 192 -7.73 5.28 3.66
N ALA A 193 -8.19 4.91 4.86
CA ALA A 193 -9.54 5.23 5.31
C ALA A 193 -9.74 6.75 5.46
N LEU A 194 -8.73 7.46 5.98
CA LEU A 194 -8.74 8.92 6.08
C LEU A 194 -8.81 9.57 4.69
N ILE A 195 -7.98 9.11 3.75
CA ILE A 195 -7.98 9.60 2.37
C ILE A 195 -9.32 9.31 1.71
N ALA A 196 -9.80 8.06 1.77
CA ALA A 196 -11.04 7.63 1.14
C ALA A 196 -12.26 8.42 1.64
N GLY A 197 -12.35 8.65 2.96
CA GLY A 197 -13.41 9.49 3.52
C GLY A 197 -13.40 10.92 3.00
N ARG A 198 -12.20 11.52 2.85
CA ARG A 198 -12.05 12.88 2.30
C ARG A 198 -12.36 12.95 0.80
N LEU A 199 -11.94 11.95 0.02
CA LEU A 199 -12.25 11.90 -1.41
C LEU A 199 -13.75 11.70 -1.65
N ALA A 200 -14.40 10.80 -0.91
CA ALA A 200 -15.84 10.53 -1.04
C ALA A 200 -16.69 11.77 -0.70
N ALA A 201 -16.21 12.65 0.18
CA ALA A 201 -16.86 13.92 0.50
C ALA A 201 -16.73 15.00 -0.60
N THR A 202 -16.00 14.74 -1.69
CA THR A 202 -15.87 15.66 -2.82
C THR A 202 -16.26 14.96 -4.12
N PRO A 203 -17.56 14.86 -4.43
CA PRO A 203 -18.04 14.20 -5.65
C PRO A 203 -17.77 15.04 -6.91
N GLY A 204 -17.84 14.40 -8.08
CA GLY A 204 -17.88 15.06 -9.38
C GLY A 204 -16.52 15.31 -10.04
N LEU A 205 -15.43 14.78 -9.47
CA LEU A 205 -14.11 14.86 -10.07
C LEU A 205 -13.89 13.74 -11.10
N ILE A 206 -13.01 13.97 -12.07
CA ILE A 206 -12.49 12.91 -12.94
C ILE A 206 -11.46 12.05 -12.18
N GLU A 207 -11.18 10.85 -12.67
CA GLU A 207 -10.30 9.90 -11.98
C GLU A 207 -8.89 10.45 -11.72
N SER A 208 -8.31 11.18 -12.69
CA SER A 208 -6.97 11.78 -12.53
C SER A 208 -6.90 12.79 -11.39
N ASP A 209 -7.97 13.57 -11.18
CA ASP A 209 -8.04 14.57 -10.11
C ASP A 209 -8.16 13.90 -8.75
N TYR A 210 -8.92 12.81 -8.66
CA TYR A 210 -8.96 11.97 -7.47
C TYR A 210 -7.57 11.38 -7.15
N ARG A 211 -6.87 10.84 -8.15
CA ARG A 211 -5.51 10.31 -7.95
C ARG A 211 -4.53 11.38 -7.50
N ASN A 212 -4.52 12.55 -8.15
CA ASN A 212 -3.64 13.67 -7.78
C ASN A 212 -3.92 14.14 -6.34
N ARG A 213 -5.19 14.26 -5.97
CA ARG A 213 -5.57 14.67 -4.61
C ARG A 213 -5.24 13.61 -3.56
N ALA A 214 -5.41 12.33 -3.89
CA ALA A 214 -5.02 11.22 -3.03
C ALA A 214 -3.50 11.22 -2.78
N ALA A 215 -2.69 11.43 -3.83
CA ALA A 215 -1.23 11.50 -3.73
C ALA A 215 -0.81 12.67 -2.83
N LYS A 216 -1.39 13.86 -3.04
CA LYS A 216 -1.13 15.02 -2.19
C LYS A 216 -1.47 14.75 -0.73
N MET A 217 -2.65 14.21 -0.44
CA MET A 217 -3.05 13.89 0.93
C MET A 217 -2.16 12.81 1.55
N PHE A 218 -1.73 11.81 0.79
CA PHE A 218 -0.80 10.80 1.30
C PHE A 218 0.56 11.42 1.65
N ALA A 219 1.09 12.29 0.80
CA ALA A 219 2.34 13.00 1.09
C ALA A 219 2.23 13.89 2.35
N GLU A 220 1.11 14.60 2.52
CA GLU A 220 0.82 15.36 3.74
C GLU A 220 0.71 14.48 4.99
N LEU A 221 0.16 13.27 4.85
CA LEU A 221 0.00 12.30 5.94
C LEU A 221 1.25 11.44 6.18
N ALA A 222 2.32 11.60 5.39
CA ALA A 222 3.49 10.73 5.44
C ALA A 222 4.17 10.68 6.82
N PRO A 223 4.37 11.79 7.55
CA PRO A 223 4.94 11.72 8.90
C PRO A 223 4.10 10.85 9.84
N ARG A 224 2.77 11.02 9.80
CA ARG A 224 1.84 10.20 10.58
C ARG A 224 1.90 8.73 10.17
N TYR A 225 1.93 8.44 8.87
CA TYR A 225 2.07 7.07 8.37
C TYR A 225 3.34 6.39 8.95
N LEU A 226 4.48 7.10 8.96
CA LEU A 226 5.74 6.57 9.46
C LEU A 226 5.73 6.38 11.00
N ASP A 227 5.01 7.22 11.73
CA ASP A 227 4.82 7.05 13.18
C ASP A 227 3.87 5.89 13.49
N ASP A 228 2.75 5.77 12.76
CA ASP A 228 1.81 4.66 12.87
C ASP A 228 2.53 3.33 12.59
N LEU A 229 3.44 3.30 11.60
CA LEU A 229 4.25 2.11 11.29
C LEU A 229 5.06 1.63 12.52
N LYS A 230 5.66 2.54 13.28
CA LYS A 230 6.44 2.21 14.49
C LYS A 230 5.53 1.70 15.61
N GLN A 231 4.38 2.34 15.79
CA GLN A 231 3.42 2.02 16.86
C GLN A 231 2.66 0.72 16.61
N GLN A 232 2.54 0.31 15.34
CA GLN A 232 1.75 -0.86 14.93
C GLN A 232 2.56 -2.14 14.77
N ILE A 233 3.86 -2.11 15.08
CA ILE A 233 4.69 -3.31 15.20
C ILE A 233 4.07 -4.22 16.26
N PRO A 234 3.79 -5.50 15.92
CA PRO A 234 3.24 -6.45 16.89
C PRO A 234 4.17 -6.65 18.10
N PRO A 235 3.63 -7.02 19.28
CA PRO A 235 4.46 -7.37 20.42
C PRO A 235 5.47 -8.46 20.07
N ALA A 236 6.67 -8.41 20.65
CA ALA A 236 7.74 -9.38 20.38
C ALA A 236 7.35 -10.85 20.70
N SER A 237 6.31 -11.06 21.49
CA SER A 237 5.74 -12.38 21.82
C SER A 237 4.76 -12.92 20.78
N THR A 238 4.46 -12.15 19.71
CA THR A 238 3.52 -12.55 18.66
C THR A 238 4.04 -13.80 17.95
N ARG A 239 3.17 -14.81 17.79
CA ARG A 239 3.52 -16.03 17.08
C ARG A 239 2.87 -16.05 15.72
N TYR A 240 3.66 -16.44 14.72
CA TYR A 240 3.23 -16.53 13.34
C TYR A 240 3.16 -17.97 12.84
N ARG A 241 2.18 -18.21 11.98
CA ARG A 241 2.12 -19.40 11.13
C ARG A 241 2.21 -18.94 9.69
N LEU A 242 3.32 -19.30 9.04
CA LEU A 242 3.48 -19.12 7.60
C LEU A 242 2.53 -20.05 6.87
N ASN A 243 1.72 -19.49 5.96
CA ASN A 243 0.77 -20.26 5.15
C ASN A 243 1.29 -20.44 3.72
N ARG A 244 1.98 -19.43 3.17
CA ARG A 244 2.55 -19.47 1.82
C ARG A 244 3.73 -18.53 1.67
N LEU A 245 4.78 -18.98 0.97
CA LEU A 245 5.94 -18.19 0.57
C LEU A 245 6.41 -18.63 -0.82
N THR A 246 6.02 -17.89 -1.84
CA THR A 246 6.46 -18.07 -3.23
C THR A 246 6.73 -16.69 -3.85
N ALA A 247 7.37 -16.65 -5.02
CA ALA A 247 7.59 -15.39 -5.75
C ALA A 247 6.28 -14.68 -6.16
N GLU A 248 5.16 -15.40 -6.14
CA GLU A 248 3.84 -14.90 -6.54
C GLU A 248 2.95 -14.55 -5.36
N GLN A 249 3.18 -15.18 -4.20
CA GLN A 249 2.28 -15.15 -3.07
C GLN A 249 3.02 -15.23 -1.73
N PHE A 250 2.63 -14.37 -0.81
CA PHE A 250 3.10 -14.40 0.57
C PHE A 250 1.91 -14.29 1.53
N SER A 251 1.76 -15.25 2.43
CA SER A 251 0.67 -15.22 3.41
C SER A 251 1.01 -15.91 4.72
N PHE A 252 0.46 -15.36 5.81
CA PHE A 252 0.65 -15.85 7.17
C PHE A 252 -0.52 -15.43 8.07
N SER A 253 -0.62 -16.09 9.22
CA SER A 253 -1.56 -15.73 10.29
C SER A 253 -0.81 -15.56 11.61
N SER A 254 -1.34 -14.72 12.50
CA SER A 254 -0.81 -14.52 13.85
C SER A 254 -1.78 -15.02 14.93
N ASP A 255 -1.27 -15.28 16.12
CA ASP A 255 -2.09 -15.60 17.30
C ASP A 255 -2.86 -14.40 17.88
N THR A 256 -2.62 -13.19 17.36
CA THR A 256 -3.41 -11.98 17.68
C THR A 256 -4.72 -11.86 16.88
N GLY A 257 -5.00 -12.84 16.02
CA GLY A 257 -6.20 -12.85 15.17
C GLY A 257 -6.05 -12.08 13.85
N LEU A 258 -4.87 -11.55 13.55
CA LEU A 258 -4.57 -10.96 12.23
C LEU A 258 -4.10 -12.03 11.25
N SER A 259 -4.57 -11.94 10.00
CA SER A 259 -3.95 -12.67 8.89
C SER A 259 -3.69 -11.75 7.70
N TYR A 260 -2.56 -11.99 7.04
CA TYR A 260 -2.08 -11.22 5.91
C TYR A 260 -1.89 -12.15 4.72
N GLN A 261 -2.30 -11.68 3.55
CA GLN A 261 -2.07 -12.32 2.27
C GLN A 261 -1.74 -11.25 1.24
N VAL A 262 -0.78 -11.52 0.38
CA VAL A 262 -0.53 -10.75 -0.83
C VAL A 262 -0.28 -11.68 -2.00
N SER A 263 -0.83 -11.35 -3.17
CA SER A 263 -0.52 -12.02 -4.43
C SER A 263 -0.34 -11.00 -5.57
N LYS A 264 0.42 -11.35 -6.61
CA LYS A 264 0.55 -10.49 -7.80
C LYS A 264 -0.79 -10.23 -8.50
N ARG A 265 -1.76 -11.15 -8.38
CA ARG A 265 -3.07 -11.08 -9.04
C ARG A 265 -4.12 -10.34 -8.22
N ASP A 266 -4.23 -10.67 -6.93
CA ASP A 266 -5.34 -10.26 -6.08
C ASP A 266 -4.98 -9.08 -5.15
N GLY A 267 -3.70 -8.66 -5.17
CA GLY A 267 -3.18 -7.62 -4.30
C GLY A 267 -3.11 -8.09 -2.84
N VAL A 268 -3.22 -7.12 -1.91
CA VAL A 268 -3.19 -7.39 -0.48
C VAL A 268 -4.58 -7.72 0.07
N MET A 269 -4.62 -8.61 1.06
CA MET A 269 -5.74 -8.86 1.94
C MET A 269 -5.24 -8.92 3.38
N LEU A 270 -5.69 -8.00 4.22
CA LEU A 270 -5.55 -8.04 5.67
C LEU A 270 -6.91 -8.38 6.26
N THR A 271 -6.98 -9.38 7.14
CA THR A 271 -8.17 -9.66 7.93
C THR A 271 -7.87 -9.61 9.43
N ARG A 272 -8.89 -9.28 10.20
CA ARG A 272 -8.85 -9.23 11.67
C ARG A 272 -10.01 -10.05 12.21
N PHE A 273 -9.70 -11.14 12.93
CA PHE A 273 -10.69 -12.12 13.39
C PHE A 273 -11.61 -12.62 12.27
N GLY A 274 -11.03 -12.87 11.08
CA GLY A 274 -11.76 -13.30 9.88
C GLY A 274 -12.51 -12.18 9.14
N GLN A 275 -12.59 -10.97 9.69
CA GLN A 275 -13.24 -9.83 9.03
C GLN A 275 -12.27 -9.12 8.08
N PRO A 276 -12.65 -8.85 6.82
CA PRO A 276 -11.84 -8.04 5.90
C PRO A 276 -11.55 -6.66 6.49
N TRP A 277 -10.27 -6.28 6.48
CA TRP A 277 -9.79 -5.02 7.04
C TRP A 277 -9.15 -4.13 5.98
N LEU A 278 -8.36 -4.70 5.06
CA LEU A 278 -7.81 -3.99 3.90
C LEU A 278 -7.74 -4.96 2.72
N GLY A 279 -8.21 -4.54 1.55
CA GLY A 279 -8.18 -5.36 0.32
C GLY A 279 -9.57 -5.61 -0.26
N ARG A 280 -9.62 -5.98 -1.55
CA ARG A 280 -10.88 -6.22 -2.31
C ARG A 280 -11.93 -5.11 -2.13
N GLY A 281 -11.51 -3.85 -2.21
CA GLY A 281 -12.36 -2.67 -2.06
C GLY A 281 -12.66 -2.25 -0.62
N VAL A 282 -12.31 -3.08 0.37
CA VAL A 282 -12.48 -2.80 1.79
C VAL A 282 -11.28 -2.02 2.33
N ILE A 283 -11.57 -0.99 3.11
CA ILE A 283 -10.61 -0.18 3.86
C ILE A 283 -11.16 -0.01 5.29
N LEU A 284 -10.39 -0.45 6.28
CA LEU A 284 -10.78 -0.45 7.70
C LEU A 284 -12.16 -1.07 7.96
N GLY A 285 -12.47 -2.17 7.26
CA GLY A 285 -13.76 -2.87 7.37
C GLY A 285 -14.94 -2.20 6.66
N LYS A 286 -14.71 -1.15 5.85
CA LYS A 286 -15.76 -0.44 5.11
C LYS A 286 -15.45 -0.35 3.61
N ASN A 287 -16.50 -0.33 2.78
CA ASN A 287 -16.37 0.00 1.37
C ASN A 287 -16.53 1.51 1.19
N TYR A 288 -15.58 2.13 0.49
CA TYR A 288 -15.63 3.55 0.13
C TYR A 288 -15.79 3.67 -1.38
N TYR A 289 -16.74 4.51 -1.79
CA TYR A 289 -17.02 4.77 -3.21
C TYR A 289 -16.82 6.24 -3.53
N LEU A 290 -16.31 6.51 -4.73
CA LEU A 290 -16.11 7.84 -5.29
C LEU A 290 -17.12 8.05 -6.39
N SER A 291 -17.71 9.24 -6.43
CA SER A 291 -18.67 9.65 -7.45
C SER A 291 -17.94 10.43 -8.54
N MET A 292 -17.65 9.79 -9.66
CA MET A 292 -16.82 10.33 -10.74
C MET A 292 -17.65 10.87 -11.89
N THR A 293 -17.15 11.95 -12.50
CA THR A 293 -17.66 12.42 -13.80
C THR A 293 -16.84 11.74 -14.89
N LEU A 294 -17.50 11.14 -15.88
CA LEU A 294 -16.81 10.62 -17.06
C LEU A 294 -16.34 11.81 -17.92
N PRO A 295 -15.13 11.78 -18.47
CA PRO A 295 -14.62 12.81 -19.37
C PRO A 295 -15.43 12.92 -20.66
#